data_AF-A0A353XQU3-F1
#
_entry.id   AF-A0A353XQU3-F1
#
_cell.length_a   1.000
_cell.length_b   1.000
_cell.length_c   1.000
_cell.angle_alpha   90.00
_cell.angle_beta   90.00
_cell.angle_gamma   90.00
#
_symmetry.space_group_name_H-M   'P 1'
#
loop_
_entity.id
_entity.type
_entity.pdbx_description
1 polymer ?
#
loop_
_entity_poly.entity_id
_entity_poly.type
_entity_poly.pdbx_seq_one_letter_code
_entity_poly.pdbx_strand_id
1 'polypeptide(L)'
;MNIKETLDSFKEALGFEAQETEDGVYIPAQTALKLAAPEKTNYDDTDYETPYQGDKKILMVCTQEQYMTMENGKKFDTGNHPVEMFVPLLHFKKAGFEVDIFTPTGESVKIEQWAMPNEDEKVKEIYSSYQSKLEAPQSIEDFVKNKMADSEDYAAIFIPGGHGAMLGLPENKYLGELLCWAHESDLYTLVICHGPAALLSANLERPEGLEADGNRSFNSDFIYKDYDIVAFPDMMDKQLPKMGYLPG
;
A
#
# COMPACT_ATOMS: atom_id res chain seq x y z
N MET A 1 4.91 41.22 -18.00
CA MET A 1 4.52 39.80 -17.93
C MET A 1 5.74 39.04 -17.43
N ASN A 2 5.64 38.38 -16.28
CA ASN A 2 6.76 37.66 -15.69
C ASN A 2 7.02 36.41 -16.55
N ILE A 3 8.27 36.18 -16.97
CA ILE A 3 8.67 35.00 -17.76
C ILE A 3 8.28 33.72 -17.02
N LYS A 4 8.33 33.73 -15.68
CA LYS A 4 7.92 32.62 -14.84
C LYS A 4 6.41 32.35 -14.92
N GLU A 5 5.58 33.37 -14.73
CA GLU A 5 4.10 33.24 -14.87
C GLU A 5 3.69 32.78 -16.27
N THR A 6 4.42 33.23 -17.30
CA THR A 6 4.16 32.81 -18.69
C THR A 6 4.54 31.35 -18.92
N LEU A 7 5.63 30.89 -18.30
CA LEU A 7 6.10 29.51 -18.39
C LEU A 7 5.21 28.54 -17.59
N ASP A 8 4.77 28.96 -16.40
CA ASP A 8 3.89 28.19 -15.52
C ASP A 8 2.50 28.04 -16.18
N SER A 9 1.92 29.14 -16.69
CA SER A 9 0.68 29.10 -17.47
C SER A 9 0.78 28.24 -18.74
N PHE A 10 1.97 28.19 -19.38
CA PHE A 10 2.20 27.35 -20.55
C PHE A 10 2.34 25.86 -20.18
N LYS A 11 2.91 25.53 -19.02
CA LYS A 11 2.99 24.15 -18.51
C LYS A 11 1.62 23.63 -18.07
N GLU A 12 0.85 24.49 -17.41
CA GLU A 12 -0.54 24.22 -17.02
C GLU A 12 -1.38 23.92 -18.27
N ALA A 13 -1.30 24.78 -19.30
CA ALA A 13 -2.00 24.58 -20.57
C ALA A 13 -1.58 23.32 -21.35
N LEU A 14 -0.37 22.79 -21.10
CA LEU A 14 0.14 21.56 -21.71
C LEU A 14 -0.09 20.31 -20.83
N GLY A 15 -0.69 20.44 -19.66
CA GLY A 15 -1.02 19.32 -18.77
C GLY A 15 0.22 18.68 -18.12
N PHE A 16 1.23 19.49 -17.77
CA PHE A 16 2.43 19.05 -17.06
C PHE A 16 2.39 19.30 -15.54
N GLU A 17 1.31 19.91 -15.04
CA GLU A 17 1.12 20.15 -13.60
C GLU A 17 0.07 19.20 -13.03
N ALA A 18 0.23 18.88 -11.73
CA ALA A 18 -0.77 18.13 -10.99
C ALA A 18 -2.13 18.84 -11.05
N GLN A 19 -3.20 18.08 -11.20
CA GLN A 19 -4.54 18.60 -11.45
C GLN A 19 -5.27 18.77 -10.12
N GLU A 20 -5.72 19.98 -9.82
CA GLU A 20 -6.61 20.24 -8.68
C GLU A 20 -8.03 19.75 -9.01
N THR A 21 -8.62 18.98 -8.10
CA THR A 21 -10.01 18.51 -8.18
C THR A 21 -10.96 19.54 -7.57
N GLU A 22 -12.27 19.35 -7.75
CA GLU A 22 -13.30 20.24 -7.15
C GLU A 22 -13.21 20.30 -5.61
N ASP A 23 -12.68 19.25 -4.98
CA ASP A 23 -12.52 19.14 -3.53
C ASP A 23 -11.21 19.77 -2.99
N GLY A 24 -10.42 20.41 -3.86
CA GLY A 24 -9.14 21.05 -3.50
C GLY A 24 -8.03 20.06 -3.15
N VAL A 25 -8.15 18.82 -3.62
CA VAL A 25 -7.07 17.81 -3.60
C VAL A 25 -6.48 17.69 -5.00
N TYR A 26 -5.31 17.08 -5.13
CA TYR A 26 -4.54 17.05 -6.37
C TYR A 26 -4.28 15.63 -6.81
N ILE A 27 -4.55 15.33 -8.08
CA ILE A 27 -4.15 14.08 -8.75
C ILE A 27 -2.98 14.35 -9.71
N PRO A 28 -2.25 13.32 -10.16
CA PRO A 28 -1.16 13.50 -11.10
C PRO A 28 -1.60 14.16 -12.42
N ALA A 29 -0.68 14.85 -13.08
CA ALA A 29 -0.84 15.39 -14.41
C ALA A 29 -1.17 14.29 -15.43
N GLN A 30 -2.03 14.55 -16.43
CA GLN A 30 -2.35 13.55 -17.46
C GLN A 30 -1.11 13.01 -18.19
N THR A 31 -0.09 13.85 -18.38
CA THR A 31 1.18 13.45 -19.00
C THR A 31 1.98 12.49 -18.10
N ALA A 32 1.95 12.69 -16.79
CA ALA A 32 2.55 11.78 -15.82
C ALA A 32 1.79 10.45 -15.75
N LEU A 33 0.45 10.50 -15.76
CA LEU A 33 -0.41 9.30 -15.75
C LEU A 33 -0.12 8.38 -16.93
N LYS A 34 0.05 8.92 -18.15
CA LYS A 34 0.38 8.09 -19.34
C LYS A 34 1.69 7.29 -19.20
N LEU A 35 2.59 7.71 -18.32
CA LEU A 35 3.86 7.02 -18.08
C LEU A 35 3.79 6.12 -16.84
N ALA A 36 3.11 6.56 -15.79
CA ALA A 36 3.10 5.88 -14.50
C ALA A 36 1.93 4.90 -14.32
N ALA A 37 0.82 5.08 -15.04
CA ALA A 37 -0.42 4.32 -14.93
C ALA A 37 -0.92 3.88 -16.32
N PRO A 38 -0.29 2.86 -16.93
CA PRO A 38 -0.76 2.34 -18.21
C PRO A 38 -2.14 1.68 -18.08
N GLU A 39 -2.97 1.79 -19.13
CA GLU A 39 -4.33 1.21 -19.16
C GLU A 39 -4.36 -0.33 -19.11
N LYS A 40 -3.22 -0.98 -19.34
CA LYS A 40 -3.03 -2.44 -19.22
C LYS A 40 -1.78 -2.75 -18.41
N THR A 41 -1.86 -3.81 -17.62
CA THR A 41 -0.69 -4.32 -16.91
C THR A 41 0.14 -5.22 -17.82
N ASN A 42 1.32 -5.61 -17.32
CA ASN A 42 2.15 -6.67 -17.91
C ASN A 42 1.88 -8.03 -17.26
N TYR A 43 0.72 -8.23 -16.61
CA TYR A 43 0.32 -9.52 -16.07
C TYR A 43 0.29 -10.56 -17.20
N ASP A 44 1.07 -11.61 -17.03
CA ASP A 44 1.34 -12.62 -18.07
C ASP A 44 0.41 -13.83 -17.99
N ASP A 45 -0.55 -13.79 -17.06
CA ASP A 45 -1.44 -14.89 -16.75
C ASP A 45 -0.71 -16.20 -16.43
N THR A 46 0.43 -16.11 -15.72
CA THR A 46 1.21 -17.26 -15.26
C THR A 46 0.33 -18.37 -14.68
N ASP A 47 0.55 -19.60 -15.13
CA ASP A 47 -0.02 -20.81 -14.56
C ASP A 47 0.98 -21.46 -13.61
N TYR A 48 0.50 -21.91 -12.45
CA TYR A 48 1.30 -22.65 -11.48
C TYR A 48 0.99 -24.13 -11.61
N GLU A 49 1.98 -24.94 -12.01
CA GLU A 49 1.80 -26.38 -12.25
C GLU A 49 1.32 -27.14 -11.00
N THR A 50 1.76 -26.70 -9.82
CA THR A 50 1.39 -27.26 -8.52
C THR A 50 0.92 -26.16 -7.58
N PRO A 51 -0.33 -25.67 -7.72
CA PRO A 51 -0.89 -24.68 -6.80
C PRO A 51 -0.97 -25.27 -5.39
N TYR A 52 -0.79 -24.42 -4.38
CA TYR A 52 -0.98 -24.78 -2.99
C TYR A 52 -2.40 -25.31 -2.75
N GLN A 53 -2.51 -26.39 -1.98
CA GLN A 53 -3.77 -27.08 -1.68
C GLN A 53 -4.12 -27.07 -0.18
N GLY A 54 -3.34 -26.36 0.64
CA GLY A 54 -3.65 -26.21 2.06
C GLY A 54 -4.61 -25.05 2.31
N ASP A 55 -4.71 -24.66 3.58
CA ASP A 55 -5.69 -23.69 4.07
C ASP A 55 -5.09 -22.33 4.45
N LYS A 56 -3.77 -22.19 4.39
CA LYS A 56 -3.10 -20.91 4.64
C LYS A 56 -3.48 -19.83 3.64
N LYS A 57 -3.55 -18.60 4.13
CA LYS A 57 -3.93 -17.39 3.40
C LYS A 57 -2.81 -16.35 3.38
N ILE A 58 -3.04 -15.27 2.65
CA ILE A 58 -2.22 -14.06 2.69
C ILE A 58 -3.01 -12.94 3.39
N LEU A 59 -2.36 -12.28 4.34
CA LEU A 59 -2.88 -11.11 5.03
C LEU A 59 -2.40 -9.85 4.28
N MET A 60 -3.29 -9.20 3.52
CA MET A 60 -2.95 -7.97 2.81
C MET A 60 -3.28 -6.75 3.66
N VAL A 61 -2.26 -5.98 4.05
CA VAL A 61 -2.40 -4.73 4.82
C VAL A 61 -2.46 -3.55 3.86
N CYS A 62 -3.60 -2.86 3.83
CA CYS A 62 -3.83 -1.70 2.98
C CYS A 62 -3.93 -0.42 3.81
N THR A 63 -3.67 0.72 3.16
CA THR A 63 -4.06 2.01 3.75
C THR A 63 -5.58 2.25 3.66
N GLN A 64 -6.11 2.94 4.66
CA GLN A 64 -7.47 3.51 4.72
C GLN A 64 -7.45 5.04 4.61
N GLU A 65 -6.27 5.64 4.41
CA GLU A 65 -6.05 7.08 4.29
C GLU A 65 -5.77 7.45 2.82
N GLN A 66 -6.25 8.62 2.41
CA GLN A 66 -6.25 9.03 0.99
C GLN A 66 -5.47 10.33 0.73
N TYR A 67 -5.41 11.26 1.68
CA TYR A 67 -4.94 12.63 1.41
C TYR A 67 -3.59 12.92 2.07
N MET A 68 -2.52 12.87 1.28
CA MET A 68 -1.18 13.21 1.74
C MET A 68 -0.93 14.70 1.67
N THR A 69 -0.66 15.35 2.81
CA THR A 69 -0.31 16.77 2.84
C THR A 69 1.15 16.96 2.49
N MET A 70 1.42 17.65 1.39
CA MET A 70 2.76 18.00 0.92
C MET A 70 3.36 19.16 1.74
N GLU A 71 4.67 19.37 1.64
CA GLU A 71 5.37 20.45 2.36
C GLU A 71 4.80 21.85 2.05
N ASN A 72 4.30 22.06 0.84
CA ASN A 72 3.68 23.31 0.41
C ASN A 72 2.21 23.48 0.86
N GLY A 73 1.66 22.51 1.61
CA GLY A 73 0.28 22.50 2.12
C GLY A 73 -0.78 21.95 1.16
N LYS A 74 -0.44 21.63 -0.09
CA LYS A 74 -1.35 20.94 -1.02
C LYS A 74 -1.59 19.51 -0.57
N LYS A 75 -2.75 18.96 -0.91
CA LYS A 75 -3.12 17.57 -0.60
C LYS A 75 -3.06 16.71 -1.85
N PHE A 76 -2.19 15.71 -1.87
CA PHE A 76 -2.15 14.70 -2.90
C PHE A 76 -3.22 13.63 -2.64
N ASP A 77 -4.07 13.37 -3.62
CA ASP A 77 -5.10 12.32 -3.62
C ASP A 77 -4.44 10.99 -4.03
N THR A 78 -4.10 10.19 -3.02
CA THR A 78 -3.37 8.92 -3.13
C THR A 78 -4.17 7.77 -2.50
N GLY A 79 -3.51 6.67 -2.15
CA GLY A 79 -4.08 5.46 -1.61
C GLY A 79 -3.10 4.32 -1.85
N ASN A 80 -3.64 3.11 -1.93
CA ASN A 80 -2.89 1.95 -2.42
C ASN A 80 -2.84 1.99 -3.95
N HIS A 81 -1.70 1.67 -4.55
CA HIS A 81 -1.56 1.62 -6.01
C HIS A 81 -2.24 0.36 -6.57
N PRO A 82 -3.26 0.48 -7.47
CA PRO A 82 -4.11 -0.65 -7.85
C PRO A 82 -3.35 -1.78 -8.55
N VAL A 83 -2.36 -1.49 -9.40
CA VAL A 83 -1.55 -2.53 -10.05
C VAL A 83 -0.70 -3.28 -9.02
N GLU A 84 -0.16 -2.57 -8.03
CA GLU A 84 0.65 -3.18 -6.97
C GLU A 84 -0.21 -4.02 -6.03
N MET A 85 -1.50 -3.71 -5.88
CA MET A 85 -2.43 -4.57 -5.16
C MET A 85 -2.83 -5.80 -5.99
N PHE A 86 -3.40 -5.56 -7.17
CA PHE A 86 -4.21 -6.55 -7.86
C PHE A 86 -3.40 -7.52 -8.72
N VAL A 87 -2.22 -7.12 -9.22
CA VAL A 87 -1.37 -8.07 -9.96
C VAL A 87 -0.79 -9.13 -9.01
N PRO A 88 -0.18 -8.80 -7.86
CA PRO A 88 0.19 -9.82 -6.87
C PRO A 88 -1.00 -10.66 -6.40
N LEU A 89 -2.15 -10.04 -6.17
CA LEU A 89 -3.39 -10.74 -5.79
C LEU A 89 -3.81 -11.81 -6.82
N LEU A 90 -3.73 -11.51 -8.12
CA LEU A 90 -3.99 -12.47 -9.20
C LEU A 90 -3.06 -13.68 -9.10
N HIS A 91 -1.76 -13.43 -8.92
CA HIS A 91 -0.76 -14.50 -8.76
C HIS A 91 -1.01 -15.34 -7.51
N PHE A 92 -1.31 -14.72 -6.37
CA PHE A 92 -1.64 -15.42 -5.13
C PHE A 92 -2.85 -16.35 -5.29
N LYS A 93 -3.91 -15.86 -5.93
CA LYS A 93 -5.10 -16.69 -6.20
C LYS A 93 -4.79 -17.86 -7.12
N LYS A 94 -4.06 -17.65 -8.22
CA LYS A 94 -3.68 -18.75 -9.13
C LYS A 94 -2.73 -19.75 -8.46
N ALA A 95 -1.93 -19.30 -7.51
CA ALA A 95 -1.06 -20.16 -6.70
C ALA A 95 -1.82 -20.91 -5.59
N GLY A 96 -3.12 -20.69 -5.41
CA GLY A 96 -3.97 -21.42 -4.44
C GLY A 96 -4.13 -20.73 -3.09
N PHE A 97 -3.74 -19.47 -2.94
CA PHE A 97 -3.92 -18.72 -1.70
C PHE A 97 -5.15 -17.81 -1.76
N GLU A 98 -6.00 -17.87 -0.74
CA GLU A 98 -6.99 -16.83 -0.49
C GLU A 98 -6.33 -15.63 0.21
N VAL A 99 -6.89 -14.43 0.00
CA VAL A 99 -6.37 -13.20 0.57
C VAL A 99 -7.42 -12.54 1.45
N ASP A 100 -7.05 -12.24 2.68
CA ASP A 100 -7.85 -11.42 3.59
C ASP A 100 -7.26 -10.01 3.66
N ILE A 101 -8.13 -9.01 3.62
CA ILE A 101 -7.74 -7.60 3.55
C ILE A 101 -7.87 -6.97 4.92
N PHE A 102 -6.86 -6.23 5.32
CA PHE A 102 -6.78 -5.54 6.59
C PHE A 102 -6.49 -4.07 6.39
N THR A 103 -7.08 -3.23 7.23
CA THR A 103 -6.71 -1.82 7.42
C THR A 103 -6.54 -1.55 8.91
N PRO A 104 -5.85 -0.47 9.32
CA PRO A 104 -5.65 -0.12 10.73
C PRO A 104 -6.85 -0.34 11.64
N THR A 105 -8.03 0.13 11.23
CA THR A 105 -9.26 0.09 12.03
C THR A 105 -10.42 -0.65 11.37
N GLY A 106 -10.21 -1.27 10.20
CA GLY A 106 -11.26 -1.92 9.42
C GLY A 106 -12.11 -0.98 8.56
N GLU A 107 -11.70 0.29 8.44
CA GLU A 107 -12.31 1.24 7.52
C GLU A 107 -11.95 0.91 6.06
N SER A 108 -12.79 1.38 5.12
CA SER A 108 -12.66 1.09 3.69
C SER A 108 -11.26 1.38 3.14
N VAL A 109 -10.75 0.47 2.31
CA VAL A 109 -9.48 0.65 1.61
C VAL A 109 -9.54 1.86 0.67
N LYS A 110 -8.48 2.67 0.65
CA LYS A 110 -8.32 3.78 -0.30
C LYS A 110 -7.40 3.38 -1.43
N ILE A 111 -7.82 3.61 -2.68
CA ILE A 111 -7.10 3.19 -3.88
C ILE A 111 -6.90 4.40 -4.76
N GLU A 112 -5.73 4.49 -5.39
CA GLU A 112 -5.43 5.48 -6.42
C GLU A 112 -6.25 5.18 -7.69
N GLN A 113 -7.53 5.56 -7.71
CA GLN A 113 -8.46 5.23 -8.80
C GLN A 113 -8.00 5.79 -10.15
N TRP A 114 -7.25 6.91 -10.15
CA TRP A 114 -6.64 7.47 -11.34
C TRP A 114 -5.52 6.59 -11.95
N ALA A 115 -5.04 5.58 -11.22
CA ALA A 115 -4.08 4.59 -11.69
C ALA A 115 -4.70 3.23 -12.06
N MET A 116 -6.04 3.09 -12.00
CA MET A 116 -6.70 1.82 -12.31
C MET A 116 -6.52 1.47 -13.80
N PRO A 117 -5.99 0.29 -14.15
CA PRO A 117 -5.83 -0.13 -15.55
C PRO A 117 -7.19 -0.55 -16.15
N ASN A 118 -7.93 0.39 -16.73
CA ASN A 118 -9.34 0.17 -17.11
C ASN A 118 -9.51 -0.74 -18.33
N GLU A 119 -8.45 -0.97 -19.11
CA GLU A 119 -8.43 -1.92 -20.23
C GLU A 119 -7.90 -3.32 -19.85
N ASP A 120 -7.56 -3.55 -18.58
CA ASP A 120 -7.13 -4.84 -18.06
C ASP A 120 -8.30 -5.63 -17.46
N GLU A 121 -8.83 -6.60 -18.22
CA GLU A 121 -9.98 -7.39 -17.79
C GLU A 121 -9.69 -8.21 -16.53
N LYS A 122 -8.46 -8.73 -16.35
CA LYS A 122 -8.12 -9.55 -15.18
C LYS A 122 -8.07 -8.71 -13.90
N VAL A 123 -7.50 -7.52 -13.98
CA VAL A 123 -7.50 -6.58 -12.85
C VAL A 123 -8.93 -6.13 -12.52
N LYS A 124 -9.77 -5.82 -13.51
CA LYS A 124 -11.18 -5.46 -13.27
C LYS A 124 -11.98 -6.59 -12.64
N GLU A 125 -11.83 -7.81 -13.14
CA GLU A 125 -12.49 -9.01 -12.60
C GLU A 125 -12.11 -9.21 -11.13
N ILE A 126 -10.82 -9.16 -10.80
CA ILE A 126 -10.39 -9.40 -9.42
C ILE A 126 -10.78 -8.25 -8.50
N TYR A 127 -10.67 -6.99 -8.96
CA TYR A 127 -11.13 -5.81 -8.21
C TYR A 127 -12.61 -5.93 -7.85
N SER A 128 -13.46 -6.27 -8.82
CA SER A 128 -14.89 -6.50 -8.58
C SER A 128 -15.14 -7.66 -7.61
N SER A 129 -14.41 -8.77 -7.74
CA SER A 129 -14.58 -9.93 -6.87
C SER A 129 -14.19 -9.67 -5.40
N TYR A 130 -13.30 -8.70 -5.16
CA TYR A 130 -12.85 -8.30 -3.82
C TYR A 130 -13.57 -7.07 -3.27
N GLN A 131 -14.51 -6.48 -4.01
CA GLN A 131 -15.15 -5.22 -3.64
C GLN A 131 -15.67 -5.21 -2.20
N SER A 132 -16.38 -6.26 -1.77
CA SER A 132 -16.91 -6.33 -0.39
C SER A 132 -15.79 -6.39 0.67
N LYS A 133 -14.66 -7.03 0.38
CA LYS A 133 -13.49 -7.06 1.30
C LYS A 133 -12.75 -5.72 1.32
N LEU A 134 -12.80 -4.94 0.23
CA LEU A 134 -12.21 -3.61 0.15
C LEU A 134 -13.07 -2.56 0.87
N GLU A 135 -14.40 -2.68 0.77
CA GLU A 135 -15.35 -1.80 1.44
C GLU A 135 -15.42 -2.05 2.96
N ALA A 136 -15.28 -3.30 3.39
CA ALA A 136 -15.30 -3.72 4.79
C ALA A 136 -14.15 -4.69 5.10
N PRO A 137 -12.89 -4.20 5.15
CA PRO A 137 -11.74 -5.02 5.52
C PRO A 137 -11.76 -5.39 7.01
N GLN A 138 -10.88 -6.30 7.40
CA GLN A 138 -10.64 -6.61 8.80
C GLN A 138 -9.82 -5.49 9.48
N SER A 139 -10.01 -5.32 10.78
CA SER A 139 -9.24 -4.39 11.61
C SER A 139 -7.96 -5.05 12.12
N ILE A 140 -6.81 -4.41 11.89
CA ILE A 140 -5.52 -4.85 12.46
C ILE A 140 -5.59 -4.80 13.98
N GLU A 141 -6.12 -3.71 14.54
CA GLU A 141 -6.27 -3.55 15.99
C GLU A 141 -7.09 -4.69 16.61
N ASP A 142 -8.23 -5.03 16.01
CA ASP A 142 -9.08 -6.12 16.54
C ASP A 142 -8.42 -7.49 16.38
N PHE A 143 -7.72 -7.72 15.27
CA PHE A 143 -7.03 -8.99 15.05
C PHE A 143 -5.88 -9.19 16.04
N VAL A 144 -5.03 -8.18 16.22
CA VAL A 144 -3.91 -8.20 17.17
C VAL A 144 -4.40 -8.45 18.60
N LYS A 145 -5.50 -7.80 19.00
CA LYS A 145 -6.06 -7.94 20.34
C LYS A 145 -6.73 -9.28 20.61
N ASN A 146 -7.39 -9.87 19.61
CA ASN A 146 -8.38 -10.90 19.88
C ASN A 146 -8.15 -12.24 19.15
N LYS A 147 -7.30 -12.29 18.12
CA LYS A 147 -7.18 -13.46 17.22
C LYS A 147 -5.74 -13.86 16.90
N MET A 148 -4.82 -12.90 16.89
CA MET A 148 -3.45 -13.10 16.39
C MET A 148 -2.68 -14.16 17.16
N ALA A 149 -2.80 -14.19 18.50
CA ALA A 149 -2.03 -15.08 19.37
C ALA A 149 -2.25 -16.58 19.07
N ASP A 150 -3.43 -16.95 18.58
CA ASP A 150 -3.80 -18.33 18.27
C ASP A 150 -3.87 -18.60 16.75
N SER A 151 -3.47 -17.64 15.92
CA SER A 151 -3.64 -17.75 14.47
C SER A 151 -2.51 -18.55 13.83
N GLU A 152 -2.89 -19.59 13.08
CA GLU A 152 -1.99 -20.35 12.18
C GLU A 152 -2.40 -20.20 10.71
N ASP A 153 -3.39 -19.33 10.43
CA ASP A 153 -4.12 -19.22 9.17
C ASP A 153 -3.31 -18.59 8.04
N TYR A 154 -2.16 -17.97 8.33
CA TYR A 154 -1.44 -17.13 7.37
C TYR A 154 -0.08 -17.71 7.01
N ALA A 155 0.25 -17.61 5.73
CA ALA A 155 1.58 -17.91 5.18
C ALA A 155 2.42 -16.64 5.02
N ALA A 156 1.77 -15.50 4.77
CA ALA A 156 2.46 -14.25 4.50
C ALA A 156 1.63 -13.03 4.90
N ILE A 157 2.34 -11.94 5.19
CA ILE A 157 1.82 -10.57 5.15
C ILE A 157 2.25 -9.93 3.83
N PHE A 158 1.31 -9.25 3.17
CA PHE A 158 1.57 -8.46 1.97
C PHE A 158 1.16 -6.99 2.19
N ILE A 159 2.06 -6.05 1.88
CA ILE A 159 1.80 -4.61 1.97
C ILE A 159 2.06 -3.98 0.60
N PRO A 160 1.02 -3.68 -0.19
CA PRO A 160 1.15 -2.94 -1.44
C PRO A 160 1.65 -1.51 -1.17
N GLY A 161 2.20 -0.86 -2.20
CA GLY A 161 2.59 0.53 -2.13
C GLY A 161 1.51 1.49 -2.61
N GLY A 162 1.94 2.54 -3.32
CA GLY A 162 1.23 3.82 -3.41
C GLY A 162 1.59 4.73 -2.22
N HIS A 163 1.61 6.05 -2.43
CA HIS A 163 2.04 7.00 -1.39
C HIS A 163 1.18 6.90 -0.13
N GLY A 164 -0.09 6.47 -0.25
CA GLY A 164 -0.99 6.25 0.87
C GLY A 164 -0.49 5.26 1.92
N ALA A 165 0.43 4.34 1.57
CA ALA A 165 1.08 3.45 2.53
C ALA A 165 1.93 4.19 3.58
N MET A 166 2.34 5.44 3.30
CA MET A 166 3.06 6.29 4.24
C MET A 166 2.14 7.04 5.22
N LEU A 167 0.82 6.93 5.05
CA LEU A 167 -0.15 7.64 5.88
C LEU A 167 -0.59 6.74 7.05
N GLY A 168 0.04 6.92 8.21
CA GLY A 168 -0.37 6.30 9.47
C GLY A 168 0.05 4.84 9.66
N LEU A 169 0.31 4.07 8.60
CA LEU A 169 0.85 2.71 8.74
C LEU A 169 2.21 2.70 9.44
N PRO A 170 3.19 3.56 9.09
CA PRO A 170 4.50 3.58 9.76
C PRO A 170 4.41 3.90 11.26
N GLU A 171 3.38 4.64 11.69
CA GLU A 171 3.16 5.05 13.08
C GLU A 171 2.19 4.11 13.85
N ASN A 172 1.66 3.07 13.20
CA ASN A 172 0.65 2.21 13.80
C ASN A 172 1.28 1.12 14.68
N LYS A 173 1.16 1.28 16.00
CA LYS A 173 1.68 0.30 16.97
C LYS A 173 1.10 -1.11 16.82
N TYR A 174 -0.18 -1.26 16.43
CA TYR A 174 -0.77 -2.59 16.20
C TYR A 174 -0.21 -3.25 14.94
N LEU A 175 0.09 -2.48 13.88
CA LEU A 175 0.82 -3.01 12.73
C LEU A 175 2.24 -3.45 13.14
N GLY A 176 2.90 -2.69 14.02
CA GLY A 176 4.18 -3.09 14.60
C GLY A 176 4.12 -4.45 15.31
N GLU A 177 3.07 -4.68 16.12
CA GLU A 177 2.82 -5.99 16.73
C GLU A 177 2.58 -7.09 15.69
N LEU A 178 1.75 -6.81 14.68
CA LEU A 178 1.43 -7.75 13.62
C LEU A 178 2.69 -8.19 12.86
N LEU A 179 3.58 -7.26 12.52
CA LEU A 179 4.84 -7.57 11.81
C LEU A 179 5.78 -8.41 12.66
N CYS A 180 5.82 -8.17 13.97
CA CYS A 180 6.68 -8.92 14.86
C CYS A 180 6.14 -10.32 15.15
N TRP A 181 4.82 -10.47 15.32
CA TRP A 181 4.18 -11.78 15.33
C TRP A 181 4.46 -12.57 14.05
N ALA A 182 4.38 -11.92 12.89
CA ALA A 182 4.66 -12.58 11.61
C ALA A 182 6.12 -13.01 11.50
N HIS A 183 7.07 -12.19 11.95
CA HIS A 183 8.49 -12.53 12.00
C HIS A 183 8.77 -13.71 12.94
N GLU A 184 8.22 -13.68 14.15
CA GLU A 184 8.39 -14.75 15.15
C GLU A 184 7.72 -16.07 14.73
N SER A 185 6.66 -15.97 13.94
CA SER A 185 5.88 -17.11 13.42
C SER A 185 6.39 -17.62 12.06
N ASP A 186 7.54 -17.11 11.57
CA ASP A 186 8.17 -17.49 10.30
C ASP A 186 7.25 -17.30 9.06
N LEU A 187 6.44 -16.23 9.07
CA LEU A 187 5.65 -15.80 7.92
C LEU A 187 6.50 -14.98 6.95
N TYR A 188 6.21 -15.10 5.65
CA TYR A 188 6.81 -14.22 4.66
C TYR A 188 6.27 -12.78 4.80
N THR A 189 7.16 -11.79 4.74
CA THR A 189 6.77 -10.38 4.64
C THR A 189 7.07 -9.87 3.24
N LEU A 190 6.02 -9.53 2.49
CA LEU A 190 6.08 -9.08 1.11
C LEU A 190 5.71 -7.60 1.05
N VAL A 191 6.58 -6.75 0.52
CA VAL A 191 6.38 -5.30 0.43
C VAL A 191 6.86 -4.75 -0.90
N ILE A 192 6.25 -3.67 -1.39
CA ILE A 192 6.62 -3.06 -2.68
C ILE A 192 6.45 -1.53 -2.66
N CYS A 193 7.28 -0.82 -3.44
CA CYS A 193 7.21 0.63 -3.66
C CYS A 193 7.36 1.43 -2.35
N HIS A 194 6.30 2.10 -1.88
CA HIS A 194 6.25 2.78 -0.56
C HIS A 194 5.70 1.90 0.56
N GLY A 195 5.18 0.71 0.27
CA GLY A 195 4.80 -0.30 1.25
C GLY A 195 5.86 -0.62 2.30
N PRO A 196 7.18 -0.65 1.98
CA PRO A 196 8.25 -0.80 2.98
C PRO A 196 8.25 0.26 4.10
N ALA A 197 7.64 1.43 3.91
CA ALA A 197 7.51 2.43 4.97
C ALA A 197 6.75 1.88 6.19
N ALA A 198 5.79 0.98 5.95
CA ALA A 198 5.02 0.32 7.01
C ALA A 198 5.89 -0.53 7.95
N LEU A 199 7.07 -1.00 7.50
CA LEU A 199 7.99 -1.79 8.32
C LEU A 199 8.54 -0.98 9.49
N LEU A 200 8.60 0.35 9.39
CA LEU A 200 9.05 1.23 10.48
C LEU A 200 8.19 1.07 11.75
N SER A 201 6.94 0.62 11.60
CA SER A 201 6.05 0.39 12.74
C SER A 201 6.55 -0.73 13.67
N ALA A 202 7.35 -1.67 13.15
CA ALA A 202 7.97 -2.75 13.94
C ALA A 202 9.10 -2.25 14.87
N ASN A 203 9.49 -0.98 14.78
CA ASN A 203 10.43 -0.34 15.71
C ASN A 203 9.71 0.45 16.82
N LEU A 204 8.37 0.46 16.84
CA LEU A 204 7.59 1.16 17.85
C LEU A 204 7.45 0.33 19.12
N GLU A 205 7.21 1.02 20.24
CA GLU A 205 6.78 0.36 21.47
C GLU A 205 5.39 -0.27 21.30
N ARG A 206 5.17 -1.39 21.98
CA ARG A 206 3.87 -2.08 21.97
C ARG A 206 2.71 -1.12 22.32
N PRO A 207 1.49 -1.36 21.78
CA PRO A 207 0.30 -0.65 22.23
C PRO A 207 0.09 -0.77 23.73
N GLU A 208 -0.34 0.32 24.38
CA GLU A 208 -0.69 0.28 25.80
C GLU A 208 -1.87 -0.67 26.04
N GLY A 209 -1.78 -1.50 27.09
CA GLY A 209 -2.86 -2.41 27.48
C GLY A 209 -2.93 -3.72 26.68
N LEU A 210 -2.01 -3.97 25.75
CA LEU A 210 -1.78 -5.31 25.22
C LEU A 210 -1.02 -6.12 26.28
N GLU A 211 -1.57 -7.26 26.73
CA GLU A 211 -0.87 -8.10 27.71
C GLU A 211 0.47 -8.57 27.12
N ALA A 212 1.49 -8.65 27.97
CA ALA A 212 2.75 -9.23 27.57
C ALA A 212 2.52 -10.74 27.32
N ASP A 213 2.40 -11.14 26.06
CA ASP A 213 2.69 -12.51 25.70
C ASP A 213 4.15 -12.76 26.06
N GLY A 214 4.42 -13.74 26.93
CA GLY A 214 5.73 -13.93 27.58
C GLY A 214 6.92 -14.21 26.64
N ASN A 215 6.75 -14.03 25.33
CA ASN A 215 7.75 -14.24 24.28
C ASN A 215 8.48 -12.96 23.85
N ARG A 216 7.93 -11.76 24.06
CA ARG A 216 8.58 -10.53 23.60
C ARG A 216 9.49 -9.91 24.68
N SER A 217 10.79 -10.17 24.56
CA SER A 217 11.80 -9.31 25.17
C SER A 217 11.71 -7.94 24.51
N PHE A 218 11.19 -6.95 25.23
CA PHE A 218 11.00 -5.54 24.86
C PHE A 218 12.32 -4.80 24.53
N ASN A 219 13.41 -5.55 24.39
CA ASN A 219 14.76 -5.07 24.16
C ASN A 219 15.33 -5.61 22.84
N SER A 220 14.46 -6.07 21.93
CA SER A 220 14.87 -6.50 20.60
C SER A 220 15.09 -5.28 19.71
N ASP A 221 16.27 -5.22 19.10
CA ASP A 221 16.56 -4.35 17.97
C ASP A 221 15.42 -4.43 16.93
N PHE A 222 15.24 -3.38 16.13
CA PHE A 222 14.36 -3.38 14.96
C PHE A 222 14.44 -4.73 14.19
N ILE A 223 13.34 -5.47 14.10
CA ILE A 223 13.35 -6.88 13.63
C ILE A 223 13.84 -7.05 12.18
N TYR A 224 13.77 -5.99 11.37
CA TYR A 224 14.29 -5.97 10.00
C TYR A 224 15.67 -5.29 9.90
N LYS A 225 16.37 -5.10 11.02
CA LYS A 225 17.75 -4.62 11.03
C LYS A 225 18.63 -5.57 10.22
N ASP A 226 19.48 -4.99 9.39
CA ASP A 226 20.41 -5.69 8.48
C ASP A 226 19.74 -6.50 7.34
N TYR A 227 18.42 -6.38 7.14
CA TYR A 227 17.76 -6.92 5.94
C TYR A 227 18.01 -6.01 4.75
N ASP A 228 18.24 -6.63 3.58
CA ASP A 228 18.21 -5.93 2.30
C ASP A 228 16.75 -5.75 1.86
N ILE A 229 16.40 -4.52 1.46
CA ILE A 229 15.05 -4.19 0.96
C ILE A 229 15.14 -3.41 -0.35
N VAL A 230 14.11 -3.56 -1.18
CA VAL A 230 13.86 -2.67 -2.32
C VAL A 230 12.72 -1.73 -1.94
N ALA A 231 12.97 -0.44 -2.00
CA ALA A 231 11.98 0.61 -1.75
C ALA A 231 11.97 1.60 -2.92
N PHE A 232 10.88 2.37 -3.04
CA PHE A 232 10.82 3.45 -4.01
C PHE A 232 11.94 4.46 -3.72
N PRO A 233 12.74 4.86 -4.72
CA PRO A 233 13.96 5.61 -4.47
C PRO A 233 13.69 7.10 -4.17
N ASP A 234 14.30 7.64 -3.12
CA ASP A 234 14.25 9.06 -2.73
C ASP A 234 14.47 10.04 -3.89
N MET A 235 15.40 9.69 -4.78
CA MET A 235 15.74 10.53 -5.93
C MET A 235 14.54 10.69 -6.86
N MET A 236 13.73 9.65 -7.05
CA MET A 236 12.55 9.71 -7.90
C MET A 236 11.44 10.51 -7.23
N ASP A 237 11.16 10.29 -5.93
CA ASP A 237 10.16 11.09 -5.20
C ASP A 237 10.46 12.60 -5.26
N LYS A 238 11.74 12.99 -5.16
CA LYS A 238 12.19 14.39 -5.32
C LYS A 238 12.00 14.95 -6.73
N GLN A 239 11.82 14.09 -7.74
CA GLN A 239 11.57 14.48 -9.13
C GLN A 239 10.10 14.46 -9.51
N LEU A 240 9.25 13.66 -8.83
CA LEU A 240 7.83 13.54 -9.13
C LEU A 240 7.08 14.90 -9.17
N PRO A 241 7.36 15.90 -8.30
CA PRO A 241 6.75 17.21 -8.44
C PRO A 241 7.08 17.93 -9.75
N LYS A 242 8.33 17.79 -10.22
CA LYS A 242 8.77 18.41 -11.49
C LYS A 242 8.11 17.75 -12.71
N MET A 243 7.66 16.51 -12.54
CA MET A 243 6.94 15.74 -13.56
C MET A 243 5.43 15.93 -13.47
N GLY A 244 4.94 16.72 -12.50
CA GLY A 244 3.51 16.93 -12.26
C GLY A 244 2.81 15.73 -11.64
N TYR A 245 3.55 14.74 -11.11
CA TYR A 245 2.93 13.59 -10.45
C TYR A 245 2.50 13.93 -9.02
N LEU A 246 3.40 14.54 -8.24
CA LEU A 246 3.08 15.08 -6.92
C LEU A 246 2.78 16.58 -7.00
N PRO A 247 1.86 17.11 -6.18
CA PRO A 247 1.51 18.52 -6.19
C PRO A 247 2.53 19.38 -5.41
N GLY A 248 3.66 19.62 -6.07
CA GLY A 248 4.69 20.62 -5.72
C GLY A 248 5.79 20.15 -4.79
#